data_AF-A0A429BMG2-F1
#
_entry.id   AF-A0A429BMG2-F1
#
_cell.length_a   1.000
_cell.length_b   1.000
_cell.length_c   1.000
_cell.angle_alpha   90.00
_cell.angle_beta   90.00
_cell.angle_gamma   90.00
#
_symmetry.space_group_name_H-M   'P 1'
#
loop_
_entity.id
_entity.type
_entity.pdbx_description
1 polymer ?
#
loop_
_entity_poly.entity_id
_entity_poly.type
_entity_poly.pdbx_seq_one_letter_code
_entity_poly.pdbx_strand_id
1 'polypeptide(L)'
;MARPGDRDLAHGREDADGNIWFTVAQAAAFTGRDRQTIYSWERRGHLDRNQAREDEHGRRIYSQQQIAAAERKARHNAAEAQRVAA
;
A
#
# COMPACT_ATOMS: atom_id res chain seq x y z
N MET A 1 -7.36 26.71 -5.31
CA MET A 1 -6.65 26.54 -4.01
C MET A 1 -6.27 25.07 -3.87
N ALA A 2 -4.98 24.73 -3.97
CA ALA A 2 -4.50 23.36 -3.74
C ALA A 2 -4.45 23.11 -2.23
N ARG A 3 -5.09 22.04 -1.75
CA ARG A 3 -5.08 21.68 -0.33
C ARG A 3 -3.64 21.35 0.08
N PRO A 4 -3.10 21.91 1.19
CA PRO A 4 -1.71 21.72 1.61
C PRO A 4 -1.32 20.29 2.08
N GLY A 5 -2.10 19.26 1.73
CA GLY A 5 -1.77 17.85 1.96
C GLY A 5 -1.53 17.03 0.68
N ASP A 6 -1.62 17.66 -0.50
CA ASP A 6 -1.53 16.95 -1.80
C ASP A 6 -0.09 16.86 -2.35
N ARG A 7 0.88 17.51 -1.69
CA ARG A 7 2.24 17.69 -2.24
C ARG A 7 3.27 16.64 -1.82
N ASP A 8 2.90 15.68 -0.97
CA ASP A 8 3.77 14.55 -0.66
C ASP A 8 2.99 13.26 -0.44
N LEU A 9 2.55 12.65 -1.55
CA LEU A 9 1.84 11.38 -1.50
C LEU A 9 2.78 10.19 -1.20
N ALA A 10 4.09 10.38 -1.23
CA ALA A 10 5.06 9.29 -1.12
C ALA A 10 5.62 9.11 0.31
N HIS A 11 5.54 10.11 1.18
CA HIS A 11 6.12 10.02 2.54
C HIS A 11 5.22 9.37 3.60
N GLY A 12 3.97 9.05 3.27
CA GLY A 12 3.04 8.49 4.25
C GLY A 12 2.72 9.47 5.38
N ARG A 13 1.85 9.08 6.30
CA ARG A 13 1.53 9.83 7.52
C ARG A 13 2.29 9.20 8.69
N GLU A 14 3.13 9.99 9.35
CA GLU A 14 3.78 9.58 10.60
C GLU A 14 2.80 9.76 11.76
N ASP A 15 2.67 8.72 12.60
CA ASP A 15 1.89 8.76 13.84
C ASP A 15 2.75 9.27 15.02
N ALA A 16 2.12 9.56 16.17
CA ALA A 16 2.82 10.10 17.35
C ALA A 16 3.95 9.20 17.87
N ASP A 17 3.87 7.89 17.58
CA ASP A 17 4.90 6.88 17.89
C ASP A 17 6.03 6.79 16.83
N GLY A 18 6.08 7.68 15.82
CA GLY A 18 7.07 7.65 14.75
C GLY A 18 6.83 6.54 13.70
N ASN A 19 5.64 5.94 13.70
CA ASN A 19 5.27 4.90 12.73
C ASN A 19 4.73 5.52 11.44
N ILE A 20 5.24 5.08 10.29
CA ILE A 20 4.78 5.56 8.98
C ILE A 20 3.64 4.69 8.46
N TRP A 21 2.50 5.34 8.22
CA TRP A 21 1.27 4.75 7.71
C TRP A 21 0.90 5.29 6.33
N PHE A 22 0.44 4.41 5.45
CA PHE A 22 0.10 4.72 4.07
C PHE A 22 -1.36 4.39 3.81
N THR A 23 -2.11 5.37 3.30
CA THR A 23 -3.37 5.08 2.59
C THR A 23 -3.10 4.32 1.29
N VAL A 24 -4.12 3.73 0.68
CA VAL A 24 -4.00 3.07 -0.64
C VAL A 24 -3.38 3.99 -1.70
N ALA A 25 -3.74 5.28 -1.70
CA ALA A 25 -3.20 6.25 -2.65
C ALA A 25 -1.71 6.53 -2.39
N GLN A 26 -1.31 6.65 -1.13
CA GLN A 26 0.09 6.86 -0.77
C GLN A 26 0.93 5.60 -0.98
N ALA A 27 0.39 4.42 -0.70
CA ALA A 27 1.06 3.14 -0.97
C ALA A 27 1.32 2.94 -2.47
N ALA A 28 0.38 3.36 -3.32
CA ALA A 28 0.54 3.36 -4.77
C ALA A 28 1.71 4.28 -5.20
N ALA A 29 1.75 5.51 -4.67
CA ALA A 29 2.85 6.44 -4.93
C ALA A 29 4.20 5.90 -4.41
N PHE A 30 4.24 5.37 -3.18
CA PHE A 30 5.42 4.80 -2.53
C PHE A 30 6.00 3.61 -3.32
N THR A 31 5.14 2.74 -3.85
CA THR A 31 5.57 1.56 -4.63
C THR A 31 5.76 1.85 -6.13
N GLY A 32 5.45 3.07 -6.59
CA GLY A 32 5.42 3.41 -8.01
C GLY A 32 4.41 2.58 -8.81
N ARG A 33 3.32 2.15 -8.19
CA ARG A 33 2.25 1.33 -8.81
C ARG A 33 0.94 2.10 -8.89
N ASP A 34 0.00 1.57 -9.64
CA ASP A 34 -1.36 2.10 -9.64
C ASP A 34 -2.16 1.63 -8.41
N ARG A 35 -3.13 2.43 -7.96
CA ARG A 35 -4.02 2.11 -6.84
C ARG A 35 -4.75 0.77 -7.02
N GLN A 36 -5.11 0.41 -8.24
CA GLN A 36 -5.76 -0.86 -8.56
C GLN A 36 -4.84 -2.06 -8.31
N THR A 37 -3.51 -1.88 -8.39
CA THR A 37 -2.53 -2.91 -8.00
C THR A 37 -2.59 -3.16 -6.49
N ILE A 38 -2.67 -2.09 -5.70
CA ILE A 38 -2.79 -2.18 -4.23
C ILE A 38 -4.11 -2.85 -3.84
N TYR A 39 -5.24 -2.46 -4.44
CA TYR A 39 -6.52 -3.15 -4.22
C TYR A 39 -6.47 -4.63 -4.64
N SER A 40 -5.72 -4.95 -5.70
CA SER A 40 -5.52 -6.35 -6.11
C SER A 40 -4.71 -7.12 -5.08
N TRP A 41 -3.77 -6.49 -4.37
CA TRP A 41 -3.05 -7.12 -3.26
C TRP A 41 -3.99 -7.44 -2.10
N GLU A 42 -4.93 -6.55 -1.77
CA GLU A 42 -5.97 -6.85 -0.77
C GLU A 42 -6.83 -8.04 -1.21
N ARG A 43 -7.29 -8.03 -2.47
CA ARG A 43 -8.16 -9.08 -3.00
C ARG A 43 -7.48 -10.44 -3.07
N ARG A 44 -6.17 -10.46 -3.35
CA ARG A 44 -5.34 -11.68 -3.40
C ARG A 44 -4.77 -12.10 -2.04
N GLY A 45 -5.09 -11.37 -0.96
CA GLY A 45 -4.57 -11.66 0.38
C GLY A 45 -3.07 -11.41 0.55
N HIS A 46 -2.44 -10.63 -0.33
CA HIS A 46 -1.05 -10.18 -0.15
C HIS A 46 -0.97 -9.05 0.86
N LEU A 47 -1.99 -8.20 0.89
CA LEU A 47 -2.19 -7.15 1.87
C LEU A 47 -3.41 -7.51 2.71
N ASP A 48 -3.22 -7.78 4.00
CA ASP A 48 -4.32 -8.20 4.85
C ASP A 48 -5.15 -6.99 5.29
N ARG A 49 -6.42 -6.97 4.84
CA ARG A 49 -7.35 -5.88 5.16
C ARG A 49 -7.79 -5.86 6.62
N ASN A 50 -7.73 -6.99 7.34
CA ASN A 50 -8.15 -7.07 8.74
C ASN A 50 -7.05 -6.56 9.68
N GLN A 51 -5.80 -6.58 9.19
CA GLN A 51 -4.64 -5.97 9.83
C GLN A 51 -4.47 -4.49 9.46
N ALA A 52 -5.36 -3.92 8.63
CA ALA A 52 -5.36 -2.50 8.33
C ALA A 52 -5.84 -1.70 9.54
N ARG A 53 -5.23 -0.54 9.79
CA ARG A 53 -5.77 0.42 10.74
C ARG A 53 -6.70 1.39 10.03
N GLU A 54 -7.60 2.00 10.77
CA GLU A 54 -8.41 3.11 10.29
C GLU A 54 -7.81 4.43 10.78
N ASP A 55 -7.62 5.37 9.87
CA ASP A 55 -7.26 6.75 10.18
C ASP A 55 -8.48 7.50 10.76
N GLU A 56 -8.28 8.71 11.27
CA GLU A 56 -9.32 9.58 11.88
C GLU A 56 -10.55 9.81 10.99
N HIS A 57 -10.39 9.61 9.68
CA HIS A 57 -11.44 9.74 8.68
C HIS A 57 -12.10 8.41 8.26
N GLY A 58 -11.84 7.30 8.96
CA GLY A 58 -12.33 5.95 8.61
C GLY A 58 -11.67 5.38 7.35
N ARG A 59 -10.50 5.90 6.97
CA ARG A 59 -9.74 5.41 5.81
C ARG A 59 -8.77 4.33 6.24
N ARG A 60 -8.69 3.25 5.46
CA ARG A 60 -7.72 2.19 5.70
C ARG A 60 -6.31 2.69 5.43
N ILE A 61 -5.44 2.49 6.42
CA ILE A 61 -4.03 2.78 6.40
C ILE A 61 -3.24 1.52 6.75
N TYR A 62 -2.10 1.38 6.09
CA TYR A 62 -1.20 0.23 6.20
C TYR A 62 0.18 0.72 6.57
N SER A 63 0.90 -0.02 7.40
CA SER A 63 2.27 0.34 7.71
C SER A 63 3.18 0.14 6.50
N GLN A 64 4.31 0.85 6.48
CA GLN A 64 5.33 0.65 5.45
C GLN A 64 5.73 -0.83 5.27
N GLN A 65 5.83 -1.56 6.40
CA GLN A 65 6.22 -2.97 6.41
C GLN A 65 5.17 -3.86 5.73
N GLN A 66 3.88 -3.58 5.94
CA GLN A 66 2.79 -4.31 5.27
C GLN A 66 2.83 -4.08 3.76
N ILE A 67 3.04 -2.84 3.31
CA ILE A 67 3.14 -2.51 1.89
C ILE A 67 4.36 -3.19 1.24
N ALA A 68 5.52 -3.14 1.88
CA ALA A 68 6.74 -3.80 1.38
C ALA A 68 6.62 -5.34 1.35
N ALA A 69 5.94 -5.94 2.32
CA ALA A 69 5.66 -7.38 2.32
C ALA A 69 4.70 -7.78 1.19
N ALA A 70 3.64 -7.01 0.98
CA ALA A 70 2.68 -7.23 -0.10
C ALA A 70 3.36 -7.10 -1.48
N GLU A 71 4.23 -6.11 -1.65
CA GLU A 71 4.99 -5.94 -2.89
C GLU A 71 5.88 -7.15 -3.19
N ARG A 72 6.65 -7.62 -2.19
CA ARG A 72 7.52 -8.80 -2.37
C ARG A 72 6.73 -10.04 -2.77
N LYS A 73 5.60 -10.31 -2.11
CA LYS A 73 4.70 -11.41 -2.46
C LYS A 73 4.15 -11.28 -3.88
N ALA A 74 3.71 -10.07 -4.25
CA ALA A 74 3.17 -9.82 -5.58
C ALA A 74 4.22 -10.01 -6.69
N ARG A 75 5.47 -9.59 -6.46
CA ARG A 75 6.58 -9.81 -7.40
C ARG A 75 6.91 -11.30 -7.56
N HIS A 76 6.94 -12.05 -6.46
CA HIS A 76 7.17 -13.50 -6.50
C HIS A 76 6.10 -14.21 -7.36
N ASN A 77 4.83 -13.95 -7.07
CA ASN A 77 3.72 -14.58 -7.80
C ASN A 77 3.67 -14.16 -9.28
N ALA A 78 4.03 -12.91 -9.60
CA ALA A 78 4.12 -12.46 -10.98
C ALA A 78 5.24 -13.17 -11.76
N ALA A 79 6.38 -13.48 -11.10
CA ALA A 79 7.46 -14.24 -11.71
C ALA A 79 7.07 -15.72 -11.90
N GLU A 80 6.36 -16.32 -10.94
CA GLU A 80 5.85 -17.69 -11.06
C GLU A 80 4.80 -17.81 -12.18
N ALA A 81 3.87 -16.87 -12.28
CA ALA A 81 2.86 -16.86 -13.34
C ALA A 81 3.48 -16.79 -14.74
N GLN A 82 4.58 -16.04 -14.90
CA GLN A 82 5.32 -15.97 -16.16
C GLN A 82 6.08 -17.27 -16.49
N ARG A 83 6.56 -17.99 -15.47
CA ARG A 83 7.26 -19.27 -15.66
C ARG A 83 6.33 -20.42 -16.07
N VAL A 84 5.08 -20.42 -15.60
CA VAL A 84 4.08 -21.44 -15.95
C VAL A 84 3.47 -21.23 -17.34
N ALA A 85 3.55 -20.00 -17.87
CA ALA A 85 3.04 -19.64 -19.19
C ALA A 85 4.06 -19.78 -20.34
N ALA A 86 5.27 -20.29 -20.05
CA ALA A 86 6.35 -20.54 -21.01
C ALA A 86 6.54 -22.05 -21.24
#